data_AF-A0A4S2FUY5-F1
#
_entry.id   AF-A0A4S2FUY5-F1
#
_cell.length_a   1.000
_cell.length_b   1.000
_cell.length_c   1.000
_cell.angle_alpha   90.00
_cell.angle_beta   90.00
_cell.angle_gamma   90.00
#
_symmetry.space_group_name_H-M   'P 1'
#
loop_
_entity.id
_entity.type
_entity.pdbx_description
1 polymer ?
#
loop_
_entity_poly.entity_id
_entity_poly.type
_entity_poly.pdbx_seq_one_letter_code
_entity_poly.pdbx_strand_id
1 'polypeptide(L)'
;MKKSTFKVLFLIRRNQVNKDGKCAIIIKITVDSEYERLNSTLSIEPDLWDAAASKAIGRSSKIAECNKRIEDMRHVLKEHYYDLLNRHGYVTAEMVKNAFTGVTAKVESLVTLYLQHLEDTKKLIGISKRKTALPLVALSLIIRHNLIIQFFGLHSLLVWKIICNFASFPKVK
;
A
#
# COMPACT_ATOMS: atom_id res chain seq x y z
N MET A 1 -7.45 5.55 -28.66
CA MET A 1 -7.27 5.07 -27.27
C MET A 1 -5.77 5.03 -26.97
N LYS A 2 -5.28 5.80 -25.99
CA LYS A 2 -3.87 5.71 -25.56
C LYS A 2 -3.66 4.31 -24.96
N LYS A 3 -2.77 3.51 -25.56
CA LYS A 3 -2.36 2.23 -24.97
C LYS A 3 -1.46 2.55 -23.76
N SER A 4 -2.00 2.46 -22.56
CA SER A 4 -1.16 2.54 -21.36
C SER A 4 -0.16 1.40 -21.37
N THR A 5 1.13 1.71 -21.17
CA THR A 5 2.21 0.73 -21.28
C THR A 5 2.46 0.12 -19.90
N PHE A 6 1.85 -1.04 -19.64
CA PHE A 6 2.05 -1.82 -18.42
C PHE A 6 3.18 -2.84 -18.59
N LYS A 7 4.20 -2.77 -17.73
CA LYS A 7 5.29 -3.75 -17.68
C LYS A 7 5.61 -4.15 -16.24
N VAL A 8 5.80 -5.45 -16.02
CA VAL A 8 6.23 -6.02 -14.74
C VAL A 8 7.55 -6.76 -14.93
N LEU A 9 8.54 -6.38 -14.15
CA LEU A 9 9.90 -6.92 -14.16
C LEU A 9 10.26 -7.43 -12.76
N PHE A 10 10.99 -8.54 -12.70
CA PHE A 10 11.51 -9.10 -11.44
C PHE A 10 13.02 -8.90 -11.43
N LEU A 11 13.54 -8.39 -10.33
CA LEU A 11 14.94 -8.01 -10.17
C LEU A 11 15.42 -8.50 -8.81
N ILE A 12 16.70 -8.82 -8.66
CA ILE A 12 17.28 -9.12 -7.35
C ILE A 12 18.14 -7.95 -6.85
N ARG A 13 18.12 -7.68 -5.55
CA ARG A 13 19.08 -6.74 -4.94
C ARG A 13 20.44 -7.40 -4.77
N ARG A 14 21.28 -7.36 -5.80
CA ARG A 14 22.66 -7.87 -5.69
C ARG A 14 23.49 -7.16 -4.62
N ASN A 15 23.15 -5.91 -4.31
CA ASN A 15 23.85 -5.11 -3.30
C ASN A 15 23.43 -5.44 -1.85
N GLN A 16 22.32 -6.16 -1.65
CA GLN A 16 21.79 -6.48 -0.33
C GLN A 16 21.63 -7.99 -0.22
N VAL A 17 22.72 -8.62 0.25
CA VAL A 17 22.79 -10.06 0.48
C VAL A 17 22.52 -10.33 1.96
N ASN A 18 21.62 -11.28 2.24
CA ASN A 18 21.36 -11.72 3.60
C ASN A 18 22.54 -12.55 4.15
N LYS A 19 22.54 -12.81 5.46
CA LYS A 19 23.56 -13.64 6.13
C LYS A 19 23.71 -15.03 5.51
N ASP A 20 22.64 -15.56 4.92
CA ASP A 20 22.59 -16.85 4.21
C ASP A 20 23.04 -16.80 2.74
N GLY A 21 23.60 -15.67 2.26
CA GLY A 21 24.06 -15.53 0.87
C GLY A 21 22.94 -15.30 -0.16
N LYS A 22 21.68 -15.16 0.27
CA LYS A 22 20.51 -14.98 -0.62
C LYS A 22 20.16 -13.51 -0.82
N CYS A 23 19.70 -13.17 -2.02
CA CYS A 23 19.20 -11.86 -2.39
C CYS A 23 17.68 -11.85 -2.43
N ALA A 24 17.04 -10.79 -1.93
CA ALA A 24 15.60 -10.62 -2.06
C ALA A 24 15.19 -10.25 -3.49
N ILE A 25 14.08 -10.81 -3.96
CA ILE A 25 13.47 -10.48 -5.24
C ILE A 25 12.58 -9.24 -5.08
N ILE A 26 12.67 -8.33 -6.04
CA ILE A 26 11.92 -7.08 -6.16
C ILE A 26 11.09 -7.14 -7.41
N ILE A 27 9.91 -6.56 -7.31
CA ILE A 27 9.02 -6.37 -8.44
C ILE A 27 9.08 -4.89 -8.84
N LYS A 28 9.45 -4.62 -10.08
CA LYS A 28 9.38 -3.29 -10.69
C LYS A 28 8.14 -3.26 -11.59
N ILE A 29 7.18 -2.42 -11.21
CA ILE A 29 5.96 -2.17 -11.97
C ILE A 29 6.16 -0.86 -12.70
N THR A 30 5.93 -0.84 -14.01
CA THR A 30 6.01 0.37 -14.84
C THR A 30 4.66 0.60 -15.52
N VAL A 31 4.13 1.80 -15.36
CA VAL A 31 2.87 2.27 -15.97
C VAL A 31 3.15 3.66 -16.54
N ASP A 32 2.91 3.86 -17.83
CA ASP A 32 2.96 5.17 -18.50
C ASP A 32 4.23 6.00 -18.23
N SER A 33 5.38 5.30 -18.17
CA SER A 33 6.74 5.83 -17.91
C SER A 33 7.08 6.08 -16.44
N GLU A 34 6.10 5.99 -15.54
CA GLU A 34 6.34 5.97 -14.10
C GLU A 34 6.57 4.53 -13.63
N TYR A 35 7.39 4.37 -12.59
CA TYR A 35 7.66 3.04 -12.04
C TYR A 35 7.68 3.05 -10.52
N GLU A 36 7.18 1.95 -9.95
CA GLU A 36 7.21 1.68 -8.53
C GLU A 36 7.94 0.37 -8.25
N ARG A 37 8.61 0.30 -7.11
CA ARG A 37 9.35 -0.89 -6.67
C ARG A 37 8.65 -1.50 -5.46
N LEU A 38 8.45 -2.81 -5.51
CA LEU A 38 7.90 -3.63 -4.42
C LEU A 38 8.91 -4.64 -3.97
N ASN A 39 9.00 -4.83 -2.65
CA ASN A 39 9.74 -5.95 -2.10
C ASN A 39 8.83 -7.18 -2.14
N SER A 40 9.35 -8.30 -2.61
CA SER A 40 8.69 -9.60 -2.45
C SER A 40 9.29 -10.34 -1.26
N THR A 41 8.55 -11.31 -0.72
CA THR A 41 9.01 -12.21 0.35
C THR A 41 10.00 -13.26 -0.16
N LEU A 42 10.16 -13.40 -1.48
CA LEU A 42 11.03 -14.41 -2.07
C LEU A 42 12.49 -13.97 -2.02
N SER A 43 13.36 -14.94 -1.75
CA SER A 43 14.81 -14.77 -1.81
C SER A 43 15.45 -15.90 -2.60
N ILE A 44 16.47 -15.57 -3.38
CA ILE A 44 17.21 -16.51 -4.21
C ILE A 44 18.70 -16.17 -4.22
N GLU A 45 19.52 -17.19 -4.42
CA GLU A 45 20.96 -17.01 -4.64
C GLU A 45 21.19 -16.24 -5.96
N PRO A 46 22.11 -15.25 -5.97
CA PRO A 46 22.35 -14.43 -7.14
C PRO A 46 22.87 -15.21 -8.36
N ASP A 47 23.56 -16.33 -8.12
CA ASP A 47 24.12 -17.21 -9.16
C ASP A 47 23.04 -18.03 -9.87
N LEU A 48 21.92 -18.27 -9.19
CA LEU A 48 20.76 -19.01 -9.72
C LEU A 48 19.71 -18.07 -10.32
N TRP A 49 20.05 -16.81 -10.61
CA TRP A 49 19.12 -15.82 -11.15
C TRP A 49 19.50 -15.33 -12.53
N ASP A 50 18.58 -15.47 -13.49
CA ASP A 50 18.68 -14.86 -14.81
C ASP A 50 18.12 -13.43 -14.79
N ALA A 51 19.00 -12.44 -14.93
CA ALA A 51 18.59 -11.04 -15.02
C ALA A 51 17.88 -10.69 -16.34
N ALA A 52 18.22 -11.37 -17.45
CA ALA A 52 17.61 -11.12 -18.75
C ALA A 52 16.21 -11.74 -18.83
N ALA A 53 16.07 -13.00 -18.39
CA ALA A 53 14.77 -13.68 -18.37
C ALA A 53 13.90 -13.31 -17.15
N SER A 54 14.46 -12.63 -16.14
CA SER A 54 13.78 -12.35 -14.86
C SER A 54 13.23 -13.62 -14.18
N LYS A 55 14.00 -14.71 -14.21
CA LYS A 55 13.61 -16.03 -13.72
C LYS A 55 14.75 -16.71 -12.98
N ALA A 56 14.41 -17.65 -12.12
CA ALA A 56 15.38 -18.52 -11.47
C ALA A 56 15.86 -19.62 -12.41
N ILE A 57 17.18 -19.84 -12.47
CA ILE A 57 17.84 -20.89 -13.26
C ILE A 57 18.10 -22.09 -12.36
N GLY A 58 17.69 -23.27 -12.79
CA GLY A 58 17.99 -24.51 -12.08
C GLY A 58 16.95 -25.61 -12.30
N ARG A 59 17.34 -26.85 -11.96
CA ARG A 59 16.50 -28.05 -12.07
C ARG A 59 15.91 -28.54 -10.74
N SER A 60 16.21 -27.85 -9.64
CA SER A 60 15.70 -28.22 -8.32
C SER A 60 14.21 -27.91 -8.19
N SER A 61 13.49 -28.74 -7.43
CA SER A 61 12.07 -28.52 -7.10
C SER A 61 11.83 -27.13 -6.49
N LYS A 62 12.75 -26.66 -5.63
CA LYS A 62 12.69 -25.32 -5.02
C LYS A 62 12.71 -24.20 -6.06
N ILE A 63 13.49 -24.36 -7.14
CA ILE A 63 13.60 -23.37 -8.22
C ILE A 63 12.33 -23.36 -9.07
N ALA A 64 11.78 -24.54 -9.37
CA ALA A 64 10.51 -24.65 -10.08
C ALA A 64 9.37 -23.99 -9.29
N GLU A 65 9.30 -24.22 -7.98
CA GLU A 65 8.33 -23.58 -7.08
C GLU A 65 8.50 -22.05 -7.03
N CYS A 66 9.75 -21.55 -6.98
CA CYS A 66 10.02 -20.11 -7.04
C CYS A 66 9.54 -19.50 -8.36
N ASN A 67 9.85 -20.13 -9.50
CA ASN A 67 9.39 -19.66 -10.81
C ASN A 67 7.87 -19.68 -10.93
N LYS A 68 7.21 -20.71 -10.38
CA LYS A 68 5.74 -20.77 -10.31
C LYS A 68 5.18 -19.59 -9.51
N ARG A 69 5.71 -19.33 -8.30
CA ARG A 69 5.29 -18.17 -7.49
C ARG A 69 5.51 -16.83 -8.21
N ILE A 70 6.60 -16.68 -8.95
CA ILE A 70 6.86 -15.47 -9.75
C ILE A 70 5.77 -15.29 -10.80
N GLU A 71 5.38 -16.35 -11.50
CA GLU A 71 4.32 -16.30 -12.50
C GLU A 71 2.94 -16.02 -11.89
N ASP A 72 2.64 -16.64 -10.75
CA ASP A 72 1.39 -16.37 -10.00
C ASP A 72 1.32 -14.88 -9.61
N MET A 73 2.42 -14.31 -9.09
CA MET A 73 2.49 -12.88 -8.78
C MET A 73 2.34 -12.00 -10.02
N ARG A 74 2.89 -12.40 -11.18
CA ARG A 74 2.67 -11.70 -12.46
C ARG A 74 1.20 -11.67 -12.83
N HIS A 75 0.52 -12.80 -12.67
CA HIS A 75 -0.89 -12.93 -12.99
C HIS A 75 -1.74 -12.02 -12.11
N VAL A 76 -1.55 -12.08 -10.79
CA VAL A 76 -2.28 -11.25 -9.81
C VAL A 76 -2.06 -9.75 -10.06
N LEU A 77 -0.82 -9.32 -10.33
CA LEU A 77 -0.53 -7.92 -10.65
C LEU A 77 -1.23 -7.44 -11.92
N LYS A 78 -1.35 -8.33 -12.91
CA LYS A 78 -2.03 -8.02 -14.17
C LYS A 78 -3.55 -7.94 -13.98
N GLU A 79 -4.11 -8.83 -13.16
CA GLU A 79 -5.52 -8.80 -12.76
C GLU A 79 -5.86 -7.49 -12.05
N HIS A 80 -5.10 -7.11 -11.02
CA HIS A 80 -5.28 -5.82 -10.34
C HIS A 80 -5.18 -4.61 -11.29
N TYR A 81 -4.26 -4.65 -12.25
CA TYR A 81 -4.16 -3.60 -13.26
C TYR A 81 -5.45 -3.45 -14.08
N TYR A 82 -6.00 -4.55 -14.59
CA TYR A 82 -7.24 -4.51 -15.37
C TYR A 82 -8.46 -4.12 -14.52
N ASP A 83 -8.54 -4.63 -13.30
CA ASP A 83 -9.60 -4.26 -12.35
C ASP A 83 -9.61 -2.76 -12.06
N LEU A 84 -8.44 -2.18 -11.79
CA LEU A 84 -8.31 -0.74 -11.55
C LEU A 84 -8.66 0.08 -12.80
N LEU A 85 -8.24 -0.39 -13.98
CA LEU A 85 -8.57 0.26 -15.24
C LEU A 85 -10.08 0.29 -15.48
N ASN A 86 -10.77 -0.83 -15.20
CA ASN A 86 -12.22 -0.93 -15.35
C ASN A 86 -12.98 -0.07 -14.32
N ARG A 87 -12.48 0.04 -13.09
CA ARG A 87 -13.14 0.79 -12.01
C ARG A 87 -12.92 2.31 -12.11
N HIS A 88 -11.70 2.75 -12.43
CA HIS A 88 -11.30 4.16 -12.31
C HIS A 88 -11.01 4.84 -13.66
N GLY A 89 -10.87 4.08 -14.75
CA GLY A 89 -10.57 4.61 -16.09
C GLY A 89 -9.12 5.08 -16.30
N TYR A 90 -8.33 5.15 -15.24
CA TYR A 90 -6.89 5.42 -15.27
C TYR A 90 -6.18 4.55 -14.20
N VAL A 91 -4.90 4.28 -14.40
CA VAL A 91 -4.10 3.46 -13.50
C VAL A 91 -2.72 4.07 -13.35
N THR A 92 -2.22 4.17 -12.11
CA THR A 92 -0.83 4.53 -11.81
C THR A 92 -0.09 3.34 -11.21
N ALA A 93 1.24 3.36 -11.25
CA ALA A 93 2.06 2.29 -10.66
C ALA A 93 1.83 2.16 -9.13
N GLU A 94 1.56 3.28 -8.46
CA GLU A 94 1.22 3.33 -7.04
C GLU A 94 -0.13 2.66 -6.74
N MET A 95 -1.15 2.87 -7.57
CA MET A 95 -2.46 2.23 -7.38
C MET A 95 -2.36 0.70 -7.45
N VAL A 96 -1.61 0.17 -8.42
CA VAL A 96 -1.38 -1.28 -8.57
C VAL A 96 -0.61 -1.84 -7.36
N LYS A 97 0.41 -1.10 -6.90
CA LYS A 97 1.15 -1.43 -5.67
C LYS A 97 0.25 -1.52 -4.44
N ASN A 98 -0.62 -0.53 -4.26
CA ASN A 98 -1.50 -0.45 -3.11
C ASN A 98 -2.57 -1.54 -3.12
N ALA A 99 -3.10 -1.88 -4.31
CA ALA A 99 -4.00 -3.01 -4.51
C ALA A 99 -3.31 -4.35 -4.16
N PHE A 100 -2.10 -4.58 -4.69
CA PHE A 100 -1.34 -5.80 -4.43
C PHE A 100 -0.91 -5.98 -2.97
N THR A 101 -0.52 -4.88 -2.30
CA THR A 101 -0.09 -4.92 -0.88
C THR A 101 -1.29 -4.97 0.08
N GLY A 102 -2.52 -4.80 -0.41
CA GLY A 102 -3.73 -4.75 0.42
C GLY A 102 -3.82 -3.49 1.30
N VAL A 103 -3.00 -2.47 1.04
CA VAL A 103 -2.97 -1.23 1.84
C VAL A 103 -4.28 -0.47 1.68
N THR A 104 -4.86 -0.43 0.48
CA THR A 104 -6.14 0.26 0.23
C THR A 104 -7.28 -0.36 1.05
N ALA A 105 -7.44 -1.68 1.01
CA ALA A 105 -8.49 -2.39 1.75
C ALA A 105 -8.34 -2.26 3.28
N LYS A 106 -7.09 -2.22 3.78
CA LYS A 106 -6.80 -2.07 5.21
C LYS A 106 -7.07 -0.65 5.72
N VAL A 107 -6.80 0.37 4.91
CA VAL A 107 -7.09 1.77 5.28
C VAL A 107 -8.61 2.02 5.29
N GLU A 108 -9.34 1.51 4.31
CA GLU A 108 -10.81 1.68 4.24
C GLU A 108 -11.54 1.00 5.40
N SER A 109 -11.14 -0.23 5.76
CA SER A 109 -11.72 -0.95 6.90
C SER A 109 -11.44 -0.25 8.23
N LEU A 110 -10.24 0.32 8.39
CA LEU A 110 -9.87 1.06 9.58
C LEU A 110 -10.67 2.36 9.71
N VAL A 111 -10.83 3.12 8.62
CA VAL A 111 -11.65 4.34 8.60
C VAL A 111 -13.10 4.01 8.96
N THR A 112 -13.67 2.94 8.40
CA THR A 112 -15.04 2.53 8.67
C THR A 112 -15.24 2.14 10.14
N LEU A 113 -14.33 1.35 10.70
CA LEU A 113 -14.33 0.99 12.12
C LEU A 113 -14.24 2.23 13.02
N TYR A 114 -13.43 3.22 12.63
CA TYR A 114 -13.31 4.47 13.38
C TYR A 114 -14.58 5.33 13.31
N LEU A 115 -15.23 5.42 12.15
CA LEU A 115 -16.50 6.13 12.01
C LEU A 115 -17.58 5.50 12.92
N GLN A 116 -17.65 4.17 12.93
CA GLN A 116 -18.56 3.45 13.82
C GLN A 116 -18.27 3.74 15.29
N HIS A 117 -16.99 3.75 15.70
CA HIS A 117 -16.61 4.10 17.07
C HIS A 117 -17.00 5.55 17.45
N LEU A 118 -16.91 6.49 16.50
CA LEU A 118 -17.36 7.87 16.71
C LEU A 118 -18.88 7.96 16.87
N GLU A 119 -19.64 7.18 16.11
CA GLU A 119 -21.10 7.09 16.26
C GLU A 119 -21.52 6.50 17.61
N ASP A 120 -20.87 5.44 18.04
CA ASP A 120 -21.13 4.84 19.35
C ASP A 120 -20.76 5.80 20.49
N THR A 121 -19.66 6.53 20.34
CA THR A 121 -19.29 7.57 21.31
C THR A 121 -20.30 8.72 21.33
N LYS A 122 -20.90 9.09 20.19
CA LYS A 122 -21.99 10.08 20.12
C LYS A 122 -23.24 9.61 20.87
N LYS A 123 -23.63 8.34 20.73
CA LYS A 123 -24.81 7.75 21.40
C LYS A 123 -24.67 7.72 22.93
N LEU A 124 -23.46 7.64 23.45
CA LEU A 124 -23.18 7.59 24.90
C LEU A 124 -23.14 8.96 25.58
N ILE A 125 -23.31 10.04 24.82
CA ILE A 125 -23.32 11.42 25.32
C ILE A 125 -24.69 11.73 25.90
N GLY A 126 -24.70 12.14 27.16
CA GLY A 126 -25.94 12.38 27.90
C GLY A 126 -26.39 11.19 28.77
N ILE A 127 -25.77 10.01 28.62
CA ILE A 127 -25.99 8.86 29.52
C ILE A 127 -24.83 8.73 30.52
N SER A 128 -23.58 8.63 30.04
CA SER A 128 -22.40 8.46 30.91
C SER A 128 -21.24 9.41 30.60
N LYS A 129 -21.17 9.99 29.39
CA LYS A 129 -20.10 10.92 28.99
C LYS A 129 -20.60 12.36 28.80
N ARG A 130 -19.77 13.33 29.22
CA ARG A 130 -20.00 14.77 29.03
C ARG A 130 -19.80 15.19 27.57
N LYS A 131 -20.58 16.18 27.10
CA LYS A 131 -20.51 16.73 25.73
C LYS A 131 -19.10 17.18 25.30
N THR A 132 -18.25 17.58 26.24
CA THR A 132 -16.86 17.98 26.00
C THR A 132 -15.91 16.83 25.62
N ALA A 133 -16.33 15.56 25.73
CA ALA A 133 -15.49 14.41 25.42
C ALA A 133 -15.30 14.18 23.91
N LEU A 134 -16.28 14.52 23.06
CA LEU A 134 -16.19 14.35 21.60
C LEU A 134 -15.01 15.09 20.95
N PRO A 135 -14.84 16.41 21.16
CA PRO A 135 -13.74 17.14 20.53
C PRO A 135 -12.37 16.68 21.04
N LEU A 136 -12.25 16.25 22.31
CA LEU A 136 -11.01 15.70 22.86
C LEU A 136 -10.66 14.33 22.27
N VAL A 137 -11.66 13.45 22.09
CA VAL A 137 -11.47 12.16 21.41
C VAL A 137 -11.09 12.39 19.95
N ALA A 138 -11.78 13.30 19.25
CA ALA A 138 -11.46 13.68 17.87
C ALA A 138 -10.05 14.29 17.73
N LEU A 139 -9.63 15.18 18.63
CA LEU A 139 -8.27 15.75 18.64
C LEU A 139 -7.20 14.69 18.90
N SER A 140 -7.42 13.80 19.88
CA SER A 140 -6.51 12.67 20.14
C SER A 140 -6.39 11.73 18.93
N LEU A 141 -7.47 11.62 18.14
CA LEU A 141 -7.52 10.84 16.91
C LEU A 141 -6.70 11.50 15.78
N ILE A 142 -6.85 12.81 15.59
CA ILE A 142 -6.09 13.58 14.59
C ILE A 142 -4.60 13.51 14.89
N ILE A 143 -4.22 13.64 16.17
CA ILE A 143 -2.82 13.57 16.60
C ILE A 143 -2.24 12.16 16.37
N ARG A 144 -2.99 11.08 16.68
CA ARG A 144 -2.55 9.70 16.41
C ARG A 144 -2.45 9.37 14.92
N HIS A 145 -3.41 9.84 14.12
CA HIS A 145 -3.39 9.63 12.67
C HIS A 145 -2.21 10.39 12.03
N ASN A 146 -1.94 11.62 12.49
CA ASN A 146 -0.79 12.42 12.03
C ASN A 146 0.54 11.76 12.44
N LEU A 147 0.62 11.13 13.62
CA LEU A 147 1.79 10.37 14.07
C LEU A 147 2.07 9.13 13.19
N ILE A 148 1.03 8.44 12.74
CA ILE A 148 1.13 7.29 11.82
C ILE A 148 1.59 7.73 10.43
N ILE A 149 1.12 8.89 9.96
CA ILE A 149 1.56 9.49 8.69
C ILE A 149 3.02 9.94 8.77
N GLN A 150 3.47 10.47 9.91
CA GLN A 150 4.86 10.85 10.15
C GLN A 150 5.80 9.64 10.20
N PHE A 151 5.31 8.47 10.63
CA PHE A 151 6.05 7.21 10.63
C PHE A 151 6.09 6.52 9.26
N PHE A 152 5.11 6.75 8.38
CA PHE A 152 5.00 6.12 7.04
C PHE A 152 5.34 7.05 5.87
N GLY A 153 5.68 8.33 6.11
CA GLY A 153 6.32 9.20 5.13
C GLY A 153 5.45 9.60 3.92
N LEU A 154 4.12 9.63 4.05
CA LEU A 154 3.23 10.11 2.98
C LEU A 154 2.84 11.58 3.21
N HIS A 155 3.52 12.50 2.52
CA HIS A 155 3.14 13.91 2.49
C HIS A 155 2.00 14.12 1.47
N SER A 156 0.75 13.89 1.90
CA SER A 156 -0.42 14.14 1.05
C SER A 156 -1.20 15.39 1.51
N LEU A 157 -1.37 16.34 0.59
CA LEU A 157 -2.14 17.60 0.72
C LEU A 157 -3.57 17.40 1.23
N LEU A 158 -4.11 16.18 1.15
CA LEU A 158 -5.43 15.81 1.66
C LEU A 158 -5.54 15.98 3.18
N VAL A 159 -4.44 15.74 3.91
CA VAL A 159 -4.38 15.88 5.37
C VAL A 159 -4.48 17.35 5.78
N TRP A 160 -3.81 18.25 5.05
CA TRP A 160 -3.89 19.70 5.31
C TRP A 160 -5.30 20.24 5.10
N LYS A 161 -6.00 19.76 4.06
CA LYS A 161 -7.37 20.17 3.78
C LYS A 161 -8.36 19.73 4.87
N ILE A 162 -8.16 18.56 5.47
CA ILE A 162 -8.95 18.07 6.61
C ILE A 162 -8.64 18.88 7.88
N ILE A 163 -7.37 19.22 8.13
CA ILE A 163 -6.95 20.06 9.27
C ILE A 163 -7.56 21.47 9.16
N CYS A 164 -7.50 22.09 7.97
CA CYS A 164 -8.03 23.43 7.75
C CYS A 164 -9.57 23.50 7.87
N ASN A 165 -10.29 22.44 7.49
CA ASN A 165 -11.75 22.44 7.57
C ASN A 165 -12.26 22.35 9.03
N PHE A 166 -11.44 21.83 9.95
CA PHE A 166 -11.77 21.75 11.38
C PHE A 166 -11.47 23.05 12.15
N ALA A 167 -10.69 23.98 11.59
CA ALA A 167 -10.32 25.23 12.25
C ALA A 167 -11.45 26.30 12.24
N SER A 168 -12.56 26.06 11.54
CA SER A 168 -13.68 27.01 11.41
C SER A 168 -14.78 26.82 12.47
N PHE A 169 -14.47 26.34 13.68
CA PHE A 169 -15.44 26.37 14.78
C PHE A 169 -15.58 27.80 15.33
N PRO A 170 -16.79 28.39 15.35
CA PRO A 170 -16.99 29.74 15.87
C PRO A 170 -16.66 29.77 17.37
N LYS A 171 -15.86 30.75 17.79
CA LYS A 171 -15.64 31.05 19.20
C LYS A 171 -16.99 31.41 19.83
N VAL A 172 -17.49 30.55 20.69
CA VAL A 172 -18.65 30.84 21.52
C VAL A 172 -18.20 31.85 22.60
N LYS A 173 -18.88 33.00 22.64
CA LYS A 173 -18.75 34.03 23.69
C LYS A 173 -19.18 33.49 25.05
#